data_AF-A0A6A4WNN6-F1
#
_entry.id   AF-A0A6A4WNN6-F1
#
_cell.length_a   1.000
_cell.length_b   1.000
_cell.length_c   1.000
_cell.angle_alpha   90.00
_cell.angle_beta   90.00
_cell.angle_gamma   90.00
#
_symmetry.space_group_name_H-M   'P 1'
#
loop_
_entity.id
_entity.type
_entity.pdbx_description
1 polymer ?
#
loop_
_entity_poly.entity_id
_entity_poly.type
_entity_poly.pdbx_seq_one_letter_code
_entity_poly.pdbx_strand_id
1 'polypeptide(L)'
;MNAFRLSGISCVAQVLYLVTFITRYLDLPFVFFSYYNTAMKHYFIFATACTVFLMLVARDTYDSNHDSKWMFLLLVPPAVLSQFVNYEYSVIEVGFAFSQFLEAVAMLPQFVMVCKMGQAEVTVVCYLRMLASYRLLYIFNWIYRYNMEGFYDGISVVSGTVQFLTYAVFFALFYNGQHRHRRAAADPVASPPLRELPGPVGVPGSHGAVGDGFPGIGGVPATKGTWPWMVSLGERHGTSVEWFCGGTLISPLTVLTAAHCVRGKQADRLTLRLAEYRRSATTSPDRDGDSDAAGTAAVRRIVQHPLYHANQHDLALLLLRRPAAVGAAVVPACLPPPRADHTNATVHLAGWGVLEWAGDLPDQLQDIELVVVETGPCEDAYRAVVGFEGDFPGGFQGTKLCATGTEGTNRDACQGDSGGPLVARGADGRFSVVGVVSGGRGCGNPKFPGVYTKVSEYIEWILENSE
;
A
#
# COMPACT_ATOMS: atom_id res chain seq x y z
N MET A 1 2.86 8.36 -30.25
CA MET A 1 2.81 9.66 -29.55
C MET A 1 2.88 9.38 -28.06
N ASN A 2 3.97 9.76 -27.40
CA ASN A 2 4.17 9.51 -25.97
C ASN A 2 3.12 10.28 -25.18
N ALA A 3 2.08 9.60 -24.70
CA ALA A 3 1.09 10.19 -23.81
C ALA A 3 1.79 10.56 -22.49
N PHE A 4 1.70 11.83 -22.09
CA PHE A 4 2.09 12.31 -20.76
C PHE A 4 1.36 11.46 -19.71
N ARG A 5 2.09 10.57 -19.00
CA ARG A 5 1.51 9.82 -17.89
C ARG A 5 1.42 10.74 -16.67
N LEU A 6 0.20 11.08 -16.25
CA LEU A 6 -0.10 11.89 -15.05
C LEU A 6 -0.05 11.07 -13.74
N SER A 7 0.84 10.08 -13.68
CA SER A 7 1.02 9.25 -12.48
C SER A 7 1.62 10.10 -11.36
N GLY A 8 1.06 10.05 -10.15
CA GLY A 8 1.57 10.79 -8.99
C GLY A 8 1.00 12.20 -8.78
N ILE A 9 -0.12 12.54 -9.42
CA ILE A 9 -0.88 13.78 -9.14
C ILE A 9 -2.31 13.44 -8.69
N SER A 10 -2.74 14.00 -7.55
CA SER A 10 -4.08 13.87 -6.99
C SER A 10 -5.07 14.71 -7.80
N CYS A 11 -6.04 14.08 -8.43
CA CYS A 11 -7.15 14.75 -9.11
C CYS A 11 -8.07 15.43 -8.10
N VAL A 12 -8.28 14.87 -6.90
CA VAL A 12 -9.05 15.55 -5.84
C VAL A 12 -8.38 16.88 -5.50
N ALA A 13 -7.05 16.92 -5.35
CA ALA A 13 -6.33 18.19 -5.17
C ALA A 13 -6.58 19.15 -6.35
N GLN A 14 -6.49 18.68 -7.61
CA GLN A 14 -6.73 19.52 -8.78
C GLN A 14 -8.17 20.06 -8.85
N VAL A 15 -9.17 19.25 -8.47
CA VAL A 15 -10.57 19.68 -8.39
C VAL A 15 -10.74 20.73 -7.30
N LEU A 16 -10.13 20.57 -6.13
CA LEU A 16 -10.16 21.58 -5.07
C LEU A 16 -9.48 22.89 -5.52
N TYR A 17 -8.37 22.82 -6.26
CA TYR A 17 -7.74 24.01 -6.85
C TYR A 17 -8.61 24.67 -7.92
N LEU A 18 -9.33 23.90 -8.74
CA LEU A 18 -10.28 24.45 -9.71
C LEU A 18 -11.41 25.23 -9.00
N VAL A 19 -11.99 24.64 -7.94
CA VAL A 19 -12.99 25.30 -7.10
C VAL A 19 -12.41 26.58 -6.47
N THR A 20 -11.17 26.53 -6.01
CA THR A 20 -10.46 27.69 -5.45
C THR A 20 -10.34 28.82 -6.47
N PHE A 21 -9.92 28.55 -7.71
CA PHE A 21 -9.77 29.61 -8.71
C PHE A 21 -11.11 30.19 -9.19
N ILE A 22 -12.15 29.36 -9.33
CA ILE A 22 -13.49 29.82 -9.71
C ILE A 22 -14.06 30.76 -8.65
N THR A 23 -13.98 30.37 -7.37
CA THR A 23 -14.52 31.16 -6.26
C THR A 23 -13.70 32.41 -5.94
N ARG A 24 -12.40 32.38 -6.20
CA ARG A 24 -11.51 33.54 -6.02
C ARG A 24 -11.72 34.65 -7.04
N TYR A 25 -12.11 34.29 -8.26
CA TYR A 25 -12.23 35.22 -9.39
C TYR A 25 -13.67 35.44 -9.83
N LEU A 26 -14.62 35.40 -8.88
CA LEU A 26 -16.03 35.75 -9.13
C LEU A 26 -16.22 37.21 -9.59
N ASP A 27 -15.22 38.06 -9.38
CA ASP A 27 -15.17 39.46 -9.81
C ASP A 27 -14.88 39.63 -11.32
N LEU A 28 -14.37 38.58 -11.98
CA LEU A 28 -13.88 38.61 -13.36
C LEU A 28 -14.87 39.12 -14.43
N PRO A 29 -16.19 38.83 -14.38
CA PRO A 29 -17.14 39.41 -15.34
C PRO A 29 -17.57 40.85 -14.99
N PHE A 30 -17.26 41.35 -13.79
CA PHE A 30 -17.81 42.61 -13.28
C PHE A 30 -16.75 43.71 -13.12
N VAL A 31 -15.49 43.35 -12.92
CA VAL A 31 -14.42 44.31 -12.59
C VAL A 31 -13.21 44.10 -13.49
N PHE A 32 -12.85 45.16 -14.23
CA PHE A 32 -11.65 45.18 -15.05
C PHE A 32 -10.55 46.01 -14.38
N PHE A 33 -9.40 45.37 -14.11
CA PHE A 33 -8.22 46.05 -13.56
C PHE A 33 -7.17 46.31 -14.63
N SER A 34 -6.73 45.25 -15.33
CA SER A 34 -5.74 45.34 -16.40
C SER A 34 -5.81 44.11 -17.30
N TYR A 35 -5.32 44.24 -18.53
CA TYR A 35 -5.24 43.11 -19.47
C TYR A 35 -4.42 41.94 -18.92
N TYR A 36 -3.29 42.24 -18.26
CA TYR A 36 -2.46 41.20 -17.65
C TYR A 36 -3.20 40.45 -16.54
N ASN A 37 -3.87 41.17 -15.63
CA ASN A 37 -4.61 40.56 -14.53
C ASN A 37 -5.74 39.68 -15.06
N THR A 38 -6.57 40.22 -15.97
CA THR A 38 -7.66 39.48 -16.60
C THR A 38 -7.17 38.24 -17.35
N ALA A 39 -6.07 38.36 -18.13
CA ALA A 39 -5.49 37.22 -18.85
C ALA A 39 -4.97 36.14 -17.91
N MET A 40 -4.28 36.51 -16.82
CA MET A 40 -3.76 35.54 -15.84
C MET A 40 -4.89 34.81 -15.11
N LYS A 41 -5.96 35.51 -14.71
CA LYS A 41 -7.13 34.87 -14.08
C LYS A 41 -7.77 33.82 -14.99
N HIS A 42 -7.97 34.16 -16.28
CA HIS A 42 -8.48 33.20 -17.28
C HIS A 42 -7.53 32.02 -17.46
N TYR A 43 -6.22 32.27 -17.54
CA TYR A 43 -5.21 31.22 -17.69
C TYR A 43 -5.24 30.22 -16.53
N PHE A 44 -5.31 30.68 -15.28
CA PHE A 44 -5.34 29.77 -14.12
C PHE A 44 -6.58 28.87 -14.10
N ILE A 45 -7.76 29.44 -14.39
CA ILE A 45 -9.01 28.66 -14.46
C ILE A 45 -8.92 27.66 -15.62
N PHE A 46 -8.54 28.14 -16.82
CA PHE A 46 -8.47 27.33 -18.02
C PHE A 46 -7.45 26.20 -17.90
N ALA A 47 -6.22 26.49 -17.45
CA ALA A 47 -5.17 25.48 -17.30
C ALA A 47 -5.57 24.39 -16.30
N THR A 48 -6.14 24.76 -15.15
CA THR A 48 -6.58 23.81 -14.12
C THR A 48 -7.77 22.98 -14.60
N ALA A 49 -8.74 23.59 -15.28
CA ALA A 49 -9.85 22.88 -15.92
C ALA A 49 -9.35 21.93 -17.02
N CYS A 50 -8.37 22.39 -17.80
CA CYS A 50 -7.47 21.63 -18.66
C CYS A 50 -7.03 20.31 -18.03
N THR A 51 -6.30 20.44 -16.94
CA THR A 51 -5.71 19.32 -16.20
C THR A 51 -6.78 18.38 -15.65
N VAL A 52 -7.84 18.91 -15.03
CA VAL A 52 -8.94 18.09 -14.50
C VAL A 52 -9.66 17.34 -15.64
N PHE A 53 -9.96 18.02 -16.76
CA PHE A 53 -10.59 17.40 -17.92
C PHE A 53 -9.72 16.28 -18.50
N LEU A 54 -8.42 16.52 -18.67
CA LEU A 54 -7.49 15.50 -19.12
C LEU A 54 -7.43 14.32 -18.15
N MET A 55 -7.43 14.56 -16.84
CA MET A 55 -7.46 13.48 -15.84
C MET A 55 -8.76 12.67 -15.86
N LEU A 56 -9.92 13.31 -16.09
CA LEU A 56 -11.22 12.65 -16.10
C LEU A 56 -11.52 11.92 -17.42
N VAL A 57 -11.03 12.44 -18.56
CA VAL A 57 -11.29 11.88 -19.89
C VAL A 57 -10.19 10.93 -20.36
N ALA A 58 -8.91 11.26 -20.13
CA ALA A 58 -7.79 10.36 -20.38
C ALA A 58 -7.56 9.44 -19.16
N ARG A 59 -8.61 8.65 -18.87
CA ARG A 59 -8.71 7.78 -17.68
C ARG A 59 -7.60 6.74 -17.59
N ASP A 60 -6.97 6.39 -18.71
CA ASP A 60 -5.83 5.45 -18.77
C ASP A 60 -4.55 5.95 -18.09
N THR A 61 -4.49 7.25 -17.74
CA THR A 61 -3.33 7.89 -17.10
C THR A 61 -3.56 8.38 -15.68
N TYR A 62 -4.79 8.34 -15.18
CA TYR A 62 -5.18 8.82 -13.84
C TYR A 62 -5.76 7.68 -13.01
N ASP A 63 -5.13 7.39 -11.87
CA ASP A 63 -5.59 6.35 -10.94
C ASP A 63 -6.43 6.96 -9.81
N SER A 64 -7.76 6.80 -9.92
CA SER A 64 -8.69 7.32 -8.91
C SER A 64 -8.60 6.61 -7.55
N ASN A 65 -7.94 5.46 -7.45
CA ASN A 65 -7.87 4.67 -6.23
C ASN A 65 -6.97 5.32 -5.17
N HIS A 66 -6.03 6.17 -5.59
CA HIS A 66 -5.19 6.95 -4.69
C HIS A 66 -5.92 8.12 -4.03
N ASP A 67 -7.06 8.53 -4.60
CA ASP A 67 -7.82 9.71 -4.21
C ASP A 67 -9.09 9.33 -3.45
N SER A 68 -9.02 9.43 -2.12
CA SER A 68 -10.16 9.10 -1.26
C SER A 68 -11.26 10.14 -1.37
N LYS A 69 -12.49 9.72 -1.71
CA LYS A 69 -13.65 10.62 -1.81
C LYS A 69 -13.99 11.34 -0.49
N TRP A 70 -13.53 10.82 0.65
CA TRP A 70 -13.62 11.52 1.94
C TRP A 70 -12.92 12.88 1.95
N MET A 71 -11.91 13.07 1.11
CA MET A 71 -11.17 14.32 1.01
C MET A 71 -12.02 15.49 0.47
N PHE A 72 -13.19 15.23 -0.15
CA PHE A 72 -14.14 16.30 -0.48
C PHE A 72 -14.76 16.97 0.75
N LEU A 73 -14.71 16.34 1.93
CA LEU A 73 -15.12 16.98 3.18
C LEU A 73 -14.20 18.15 3.59
N LEU A 74 -13.04 18.30 2.95
CA LEU A 74 -12.19 19.48 3.10
C LEU A 74 -12.87 20.77 2.61
N LEU A 75 -13.99 20.68 1.88
CA LEU A 75 -14.81 21.84 1.50
C LEU A 75 -15.59 22.42 2.69
N VAL A 76 -15.92 21.60 3.69
CA VAL A 76 -16.83 22.00 4.78
C VAL A 76 -16.19 23.03 5.71
N PRO A 77 -14.97 22.84 6.26
CA PRO A 77 -14.38 23.83 7.17
C PRO A 77 -14.14 25.21 6.53
N PRO A 78 -13.59 25.32 5.30
CA PRO A 78 -13.46 26.60 4.60
C PRO A 78 -14.81 27.29 4.34
N ALA A 79 -15.85 26.53 3.98
CA ALA A 79 -17.19 27.07 3.73
C ALA A 79 -17.83 27.63 5.00
N VAL A 80 -17.59 27.00 6.15
CA VAL A 80 -18.07 27.50 7.44
C VAL A 80 -17.26 28.73 7.86
N LEU A 81 -15.92 28.67 7.77
CA LEU A 81 -15.04 29.76 8.19
C LEU A 81 -15.25 31.04 7.37
N SER A 82 -15.51 30.95 6.07
CA SER A 82 -15.76 32.13 5.22
C SER A 82 -17.04 32.88 5.59
N GLN A 83 -18.02 32.22 6.21
CA GLN A 83 -19.22 32.90 6.72
C GLN A 83 -18.94 33.73 7.97
N PHE A 84 -17.92 33.39 8.74
CA PHE A 84 -17.58 34.08 9.99
C PHE A 84 -16.40 35.03 9.86
N VAL A 85 -15.50 34.78 8.91
CA VAL A 85 -14.26 35.55 8.71
C VAL A 85 -14.25 36.12 7.29
N ASN A 86 -14.99 37.21 7.10
CA ASN A 86 -15.04 38.02 5.88
C ASN A 86 -15.00 39.51 6.25
N TYR A 87 -14.55 40.36 5.31
CA TYR A 87 -14.54 41.81 5.50
C TYR A 87 -15.93 42.42 5.29
N GLU A 88 -16.68 41.87 4.35
CA GLU A 88 -18.04 42.28 4.03
C GLU A 88 -18.88 41.05 3.66
N TYR A 89 -20.16 41.03 4.08
CA TYR A 89 -21.11 39.99 3.72
C TYR A 89 -21.64 40.17 2.27
N SER A 90 -20.73 40.13 1.30
CA SER A 90 -21.06 40.07 -0.12
C SER A 90 -20.68 38.71 -0.71
N VAL A 91 -21.36 38.26 -1.76
CA VAL A 91 -21.09 36.96 -2.40
C VAL A 91 -19.66 36.89 -2.94
N ILE A 92 -19.15 38.00 -3.47
CA ILE A 92 -17.78 38.09 -4.02
C ILE A 92 -16.76 37.97 -2.89
N GLU A 93 -16.97 38.69 -1.79
CA GLU A 93 -16.05 38.71 -0.66
C GLU A 93 -16.05 37.39 0.12
N VAL A 94 -17.22 36.80 0.35
CA VAL A 94 -17.34 35.47 0.96
C VAL A 94 -16.72 34.40 0.06
N GLY A 95 -16.87 34.51 -1.27
CA GLY A 95 -16.21 33.63 -2.24
C GLY A 95 -14.69 33.78 -2.23
N PHE A 96 -14.19 35.02 -2.12
CA PHE A 96 -12.77 35.31 -1.97
C PHE A 96 -12.21 34.71 -0.67
N ALA A 97 -12.84 34.95 0.47
CA ALA A 97 -12.45 34.40 1.77
C ALA A 97 -12.47 32.86 1.77
N PHE A 98 -13.52 32.26 1.20
CA PHE A 98 -13.63 30.80 1.02
C PHE A 98 -12.46 30.24 0.22
N SER A 99 -12.11 30.88 -0.90
CA SER A 99 -11.01 30.44 -1.74
C SER A 99 -9.67 30.44 -0.99
N GLN A 100 -9.44 31.44 -0.14
CA GLN A 100 -8.20 31.57 0.63
C GLN A 100 -8.07 30.45 1.68
N PHE A 101 -9.17 30.11 2.37
CA PHE A 101 -9.18 29.00 3.32
C PHE A 101 -9.12 27.63 2.63
N LEU A 102 -9.77 27.48 1.47
CA LEU A 102 -9.73 26.23 0.70
C LEU A 102 -8.33 25.97 0.16
N GLU A 103 -7.62 26.99 -0.34
CA GLU A 103 -6.25 26.85 -0.85
C GLU A 103 -5.29 26.31 0.23
N ALA A 104 -5.48 26.71 1.49
CA ALA A 104 -4.65 26.27 2.60
C ALA A 104 -4.73 24.74 2.83
N VAL A 105 -5.88 24.12 2.51
CA VAL A 105 -6.12 22.68 2.72
C VAL A 105 -6.16 21.87 1.43
N ALA A 106 -6.30 22.51 0.26
CA ALA A 106 -6.42 21.86 -1.05
C ALA A 106 -5.20 21.00 -1.43
N MET A 107 -4.04 21.23 -0.81
CA MET A 107 -2.84 20.43 -1.05
C MET A 107 -2.77 19.14 -0.20
N LEU A 108 -3.60 19.00 0.83
CA LEU A 108 -3.61 17.81 1.71
C LEU A 108 -3.79 16.48 0.95
N PRO A 109 -4.71 16.34 -0.03
CA PRO A 109 -4.85 15.12 -0.81
C PRO A 109 -3.54 14.72 -1.52
N GLN A 110 -2.84 15.70 -2.11
CA GLN A 110 -1.54 15.49 -2.74
C GLN A 110 -0.46 15.04 -1.73
N PHE A 111 -0.42 15.63 -0.54
CA PHE A 111 0.51 15.25 0.51
C PHE A 111 0.28 13.84 1.04
N VAL A 112 -0.98 13.50 1.30
CA VAL A 112 -1.36 12.15 1.74
C VAL A 112 -0.98 11.14 0.68
N MET A 113 -1.24 11.43 -0.59
CA MET A 113 -0.85 10.56 -1.69
C MET A 113 0.67 10.38 -1.77
N VAL A 114 1.46 11.45 -1.63
CA VAL A 114 2.94 11.40 -1.59
C VAL A 114 3.45 10.58 -0.39
N CYS A 115 2.87 10.76 0.80
CA CYS A 115 3.24 9.99 1.99
C CYS A 115 2.86 8.50 1.85
N LYS A 116 1.70 8.19 1.25
CA LYS A 116 1.22 6.82 1.02
C LYS A 116 2.04 6.08 -0.04
N MET A 117 2.47 6.78 -1.09
CA MET A 117 3.30 6.18 -2.15
C MET A 117 4.71 5.83 -1.64
N GLY A 118 5.17 6.37 -0.50
CA GLY A 118 6.47 6.09 0.11
C GLY A 118 7.70 6.49 -0.74
N GLN A 119 7.46 6.91 -1.98
CA GLN A 119 8.41 7.21 -3.04
C GLN A 119 7.78 8.29 -3.92
N ALA A 120 7.90 9.56 -3.54
CA ALA A 120 7.58 10.62 -4.49
C ALA A 120 8.77 10.79 -5.44
N GLU A 121 8.48 10.93 -6.74
CA GLU A 121 9.49 11.29 -7.73
C GLU A 121 10.29 12.49 -7.23
N VAL A 122 11.61 12.45 -7.42
CA VAL A 122 12.51 13.54 -6.98
C VAL A 122 12.01 14.89 -7.51
N THR A 123 11.46 14.89 -8.73
CA THR A 123 10.82 16.05 -9.35
C THR A 123 9.65 16.59 -8.54
N VAL A 124 8.73 15.73 -8.07
CA VAL A 124 7.56 16.13 -7.27
C VAL A 124 7.99 16.65 -5.90
N VAL A 125 8.96 16.01 -5.25
CA VAL A 125 9.50 16.49 -3.96
C VAL A 125 10.21 17.84 -4.12
N CYS A 126 11.02 17.99 -5.16
CA CYS A 126 11.69 19.27 -5.48
C CYS A 126 10.66 20.36 -5.80
N TYR A 127 9.63 20.05 -6.57
CA TYR A 127 8.52 20.96 -6.86
C TYR A 127 7.80 21.40 -5.58
N LEU A 128 7.42 20.47 -4.70
CA LEU A 128 6.76 20.78 -3.43
C LEU A 128 7.66 21.63 -2.51
N ARG A 129 8.97 21.38 -2.47
CA ARG A 129 9.93 22.20 -1.74
C ARG A 129 10.04 23.61 -2.32
N MET A 130 10.14 23.74 -3.64
CA MET A 130 10.19 25.06 -4.28
C MET A 130 8.90 25.84 -4.04
N LEU A 131 7.74 25.18 -4.11
CA LEU A 131 6.46 25.79 -3.81
C LEU A 131 6.37 26.28 -2.36
N ALA A 132 6.82 25.45 -1.40
CA ALA A 132 6.89 25.84 0.01
C ALA A 132 7.86 27.01 0.24
N SER A 133 9.04 27.00 -0.38
CA SER A 133 10.02 28.08 -0.31
C SER A 133 9.47 29.40 -0.89
N TYR A 134 8.80 29.34 -2.03
CA TYR A 134 8.15 30.51 -2.62
C TYR A 134 7.11 31.12 -1.68
N ARG A 135 6.30 30.29 -1.01
CA ARG A 135 5.30 30.76 -0.03
C ARG A 135 5.94 31.31 1.24
N LEU A 136 7.08 30.78 1.68
CA LEU A 136 7.84 31.34 2.80
C LEU A 136 8.27 32.78 2.52
N LEU A 137 8.64 33.10 1.27
CA LEU A 137 9.02 34.46 0.87
C LEU A 137 7.88 35.48 1.06
N TYR A 138 6.62 35.05 0.95
CA TYR A 138 5.46 35.91 1.21
C TYR A 138 5.36 36.34 2.67
N ILE A 139 5.89 35.55 3.61
CA ILE A 139 5.89 35.92 5.03
C ILE A 139 6.70 37.21 5.23
N PHE A 140 7.86 37.33 4.58
CA PHE A 140 8.66 38.56 4.64
C PHE A 140 7.92 39.75 4.03
N ASN A 141 7.20 39.54 2.93
CA ASN A 141 6.36 40.59 2.33
C ASN A 141 5.26 41.04 3.29
N TRP A 142 4.57 40.12 3.97
CA TRP A 142 3.55 40.47 4.96
C TRP A 142 4.11 41.17 6.19
N ILE A 143 5.28 40.75 6.68
CA ILE A 143 5.98 41.44 7.78
C ILE A 143 6.37 42.86 7.36
N TYR A 144 6.87 43.05 6.14
CA TYR A 144 7.17 44.37 5.60
C TYR A 144 5.91 45.25 5.55
N ARG A 145 4.81 44.75 4.97
CA ARG A 145 3.55 45.50 4.88
C ARG A 145 2.96 45.84 6.25
N TYR A 146 3.07 44.93 7.22
CA TYR A 146 2.62 45.19 8.58
C TYR A 146 3.45 46.31 9.25
N ASN A 147 4.78 46.25 9.13
CA ASN A 147 5.67 47.21 9.80
C ASN A 147 5.76 48.57 9.10
N MET A 148 5.74 48.59 7.77
CA MET A 148 5.98 49.79 6.98
C MET A 148 4.68 50.45 6.49
N GLU A 149 3.65 49.66 6.17
CA GLU A 149 2.38 50.15 5.64
C GLU A 149 1.25 50.14 6.69
N GLY A 150 1.48 49.55 7.88
CA GLY A 150 0.46 49.38 8.90
C GLY A 150 -0.71 48.48 8.47
N PHE A 151 -0.53 47.70 7.40
CA PHE A 151 -1.59 46.90 6.78
C PHE A 151 -1.73 45.55 7.48
N TYR A 152 -2.93 45.26 8.01
CA TYR A 152 -3.26 43.99 8.66
C TYR A 152 -4.44 43.30 7.96
N ASP A 153 -4.21 42.07 7.50
CA ASP A 153 -5.20 41.25 6.82
C ASP A 153 -5.41 39.94 7.60
N GLY A 154 -6.49 39.86 8.37
CA GLY A 154 -6.78 38.73 9.25
C GLY A 154 -6.97 37.41 8.48
N ILE A 155 -7.57 37.47 7.29
CA ILE A 155 -7.82 36.29 6.44
C ILE A 155 -6.48 35.68 5.99
N SER A 156 -5.54 36.50 5.50
CA SER A 156 -4.20 36.03 5.10
C SER A 156 -3.37 35.49 6.26
N VAL A 157 -3.49 36.07 7.46
CA VAL A 157 -2.79 35.58 8.65
C VAL A 157 -3.29 34.19 9.05
N VAL A 158 -4.61 34.00 9.14
CA VAL A 158 -5.20 32.70 9.54
C VAL A 158 -4.92 31.62 8.49
N SER A 159 -5.23 31.90 7.22
CA SER A 159 -4.99 30.95 6.11
C SER A 159 -3.50 30.63 5.95
N GLY A 160 -2.63 31.63 6.02
CA GLY A 160 -1.18 31.45 5.94
C GLY A 160 -0.61 30.62 7.09
N THR A 161 -1.13 30.78 8.30
CA THR A 161 -0.74 29.97 9.46
C THR A 161 -1.14 28.50 9.29
N VAL A 162 -2.39 28.24 8.88
CA VAL A 162 -2.87 26.88 8.59
C VAL A 162 -2.04 26.23 7.49
N GLN A 163 -1.75 26.97 6.43
CA GLN A 163 -0.93 26.50 5.32
C GLN A 163 0.49 26.17 5.79
N PHE A 164 1.15 27.06 6.55
CA PHE A 164 2.48 26.82 7.10
C PHE A 164 2.54 25.56 7.97
N LEU A 165 1.60 25.41 8.91
CA LEU A 165 1.53 24.23 9.78
C LEU A 165 1.34 22.94 8.96
N THR A 166 0.51 22.99 7.94
CA THR A 166 0.26 21.85 7.05
C THR A 166 1.55 21.41 6.33
N TYR A 167 2.30 22.36 5.76
CA TYR A 167 3.60 22.06 5.13
C TYR A 167 4.64 21.56 6.15
N ALA A 168 4.71 22.18 7.33
CA ALA A 168 5.67 21.81 8.38
C ALA A 168 5.44 20.38 8.87
N VAL A 169 4.19 20.01 9.14
CA VAL A 169 3.80 18.64 9.52
C VAL A 169 4.15 17.65 8.40
N PHE A 170 3.81 17.98 7.15
CA PHE A 170 4.14 17.13 6.01
C PHE A 170 5.64 16.86 5.90
N PHE A 171 6.48 17.90 5.90
CA PHE A 171 7.93 17.74 5.79
C PHE A 171 8.52 17.02 7.01
N ALA A 172 8.04 17.30 8.23
CA ALA A 172 8.50 16.59 9.43
C ALA A 172 8.22 15.08 9.34
N LEU A 173 7.01 14.69 8.93
CA LEU A 173 6.65 13.29 8.73
C LEU A 173 7.48 12.65 7.62
N PHE A 174 7.65 13.36 6.49
CA PHE A 174 8.41 12.90 5.33
C PHE A 174 9.90 12.67 5.66
N TYR A 175 10.56 13.63 6.31
CA TYR A 175 11.99 13.54 6.65
C TYR A 175 12.27 12.55 7.78
N ASN A 176 11.40 12.46 8.80
CA ASN A 176 11.55 11.48 9.88
C ASN A 176 11.41 10.04 9.36
N GLY A 177 10.55 9.82 8.37
CA GLY A 177 10.50 8.58 7.62
C GLY A 177 11.85 8.26 6.97
N GLN A 178 12.39 9.19 6.17
CA GLN A 178 13.64 8.97 5.44
C GLN A 178 14.90 8.84 6.33
N HIS A 179 14.98 9.56 7.44
CA HIS A 179 16.15 9.50 8.34
C HIS A 179 16.27 8.14 9.04
N ARG A 180 15.13 7.51 9.37
CA ARG A 180 15.09 6.14 9.89
C ARG A 180 15.61 5.14 8.86
N HIS A 181 15.27 5.32 7.59
CA HIS A 181 15.79 4.47 6.50
C HIS A 181 17.30 4.67 6.26
N ARG A 182 17.84 5.89 6.36
CA ARG A 182 19.27 6.17 6.10
C ARG A 182 20.23 5.68 7.19
N ARG A 183 19.85 5.75 8.48
CA ARG A 183 20.72 5.26 9.57
C ARG A 183 20.92 3.74 9.56
N ALA A 184 19.98 3.01 8.97
CA ALA A 184 20.09 1.56 8.81
C ALA A 184 21.02 1.12 7.67
N ALA A 185 21.41 2.05 6.76
CA ALA A 185 22.13 1.73 5.52
C ALA A 185 23.65 2.00 5.56
N ALA A 186 24.24 2.35 6.72
CA ALA A 186 25.60 2.89 6.79
C ALA A 186 26.75 1.89 7.09
N ASP A 187 26.48 0.61 7.30
CA ASP A 187 27.52 -0.41 7.61
C ASP A 187 27.75 -1.36 6.41
N PRO A 188 28.91 -1.33 5.72
CA PRO A 188 29.14 -2.15 4.53
C PRO A 188 30.28 -3.17 4.69
N VAL A 189 30.05 -4.44 4.30
CA VAL A 189 31.13 -5.39 3.93
C VAL A 189 30.79 -6.04 2.60
N ALA A 190 31.72 -5.95 1.66
CA ALA A 190 31.58 -6.29 0.24
C ALA A 190 32.17 -7.67 -0.11
N SER A 191 31.62 -8.34 -1.13
CA SER A 191 32.29 -9.40 -1.93
C SER A 191 31.56 -9.69 -3.25
N PRO A 192 32.24 -10.26 -4.28
CA PRO A 192 32.08 -9.89 -5.70
C PRO A 192 31.58 -11.08 -6.60
N PRO A 193 31.76 -11.13 -7.95
CA PRO A 193 30.65 -11.22 -8.90
C PRO A 193 30.51 -12.55 -9.68
N LEU A 194 29.34 -12.67 -10.32
CA LEU A 194 28.73 -13.77 -11.10
C LEU A 194 29.42 -14.15 -12.42
N ARG A 195 29.04 -15.33 -12.95
CA ARG A 195 29.27 -15.74 -14.35
C ARG A 195 28.02 -16.43 -14.95
N GLU A 196 27.62 -15.97 -16.14
CA GLU A 196 26.35 -16.22 -16.86
C GLU A 196 26.35 -17.43 -17.83
N LEU A 197 25.13 -17.83 -18.28
CA LEU A 197 24.66 -18.22 -19.66
C LEU A 197 23.79 -19.53 -19.68
N PRO A 198 22.95 -19.81 -20.70
CA PRO A 198 21.78 -19.06 -21.22
C PRO A 198 20.53 -19.94 -21.58
N GLY A 199 19.32 -19.38 -21.45
CA GLY A 199 18.23 -19.32 -22.46
C GLY A 199 17.43 -20.57 -22.95
N PRO A 200 16.17 -20.37 -23.43
CA PRO A 200 15.03 -21.25 -23.13
C PRO A 200 14.31 -21.85 -24.36
N VAL A 201 13.35 -22.77 -24.12
CA VAL A 201 12.37 -23.29 -25.11
C VAL A 201 10.99 -23.42 -24.46
N GLY A 202 9.92 -22.92 -25.11
CA GLY A 202 8.58 -22.74 -24.54
C GLY A 202 7.45 -23.62 -25.10
N VAL A 203 6.22 -23.13 -24.90
CA VAL A 203 4.91 -23.47 -25.52
C VAL A 203 4.11 -24.60 -24.81
N PRO A 204 2.74 -24.67 -24.83
CA PRO A 204 1.62 -23.70 -24.91
C PRO A 204 0.57 -23.84 -23.75
N GLY A 205 -0.34 -22.86 -23.66
CA GLY A 205 -1.39 -22.74 -22.64
C GLY A 205 -2.75 -23.39 -22.91
N SER A 206 -3.69 -23.16 -21.99
CA SER A 206 -5.11 -23.48 -22.13
C SER A 206 -6.00 -22.42 -21.43
N HIS A 207 -7.04 -22.02 -22.16
CA HIS A 207 -8.02 -20.98 -21.80
C HIS A 207 -9.13 -21.50 -20.87
N GLY A 208 -9.65 -20.60 -20.03
CA GLY A 208 -10.93 -20.76 -19.30
C GLY A 208 -11.57 -19.41 -18.93
N ALA A 209 -12.55 -18.98 -19.73
CA ALA A 209 -13.60 -17.97 -19.55
C ALA A 209 -13.43 -16.80 -18.54
N VAL A 210 -13.26 -15.59 -19.09
CA VAL A 210 -13.31 -14.29 -18.42
C VAL A 210 -14.76 -13.79 -18.38
N GLY A 211 -15.25 -13.40 -17.21
CA GLY A 211 -16.45 -12.57 -17.07
C GLY A 211 -16.06 -11.10 -17.09
N ASP A 212 -16.73 -10.31 -17.94
CA ASP A 212 -16.43 -8.91 -18.20
C ASP A 212 -16.69 -8.00 -16.97
N GLY A 213 -15.59 -7.63 -16.29
CA GLY A 213 -15.51 -6.55 -15.31
C GLY A 213 -14.06 -6.02 -15.29
N PHE A 214 -13.87 -4.71 -15.51
CA PHE A 214 -12.55 -4.07 -15.60
C PHE A 214 -11.74 -4.15 -14.27
N PRO A 215 -10.39 -4.08 -14.32
CA PRO A 215 -9.50 -4.95 -13.55
C PRO A 215 -9.11 -4.38 -12.18
N GLY A 216 -9.67 -4.95 -11.10
CA GLY A 216 -9.07 -4.88 -9.77
C GLY A 216 -7.94 -5.90 -9.61
N ILE A 217 -7.23 -5.84 -8.48
CA ILE A 217 -6.26 -6.87 -8.02
C ILE A 217 -6.93 -8.25 -7.97
N GLY A 218 -8.26 -8.27 -7.85
CA GLY A 218 -9.13 -9.27 -8.43
C GLY A 218 -8.95 -10.67 -7.86
N GLY A 219 -9.70 -10.97 -6.80
CA GLY A 219 -9.90 -12.33 -6.27
C GLY A 219 -11.18 -12.96 -6.78
N VAL A 220 -11.19 -14.29 -6.89
CA VAL A 220 -12.43 -15.05 -7.09
C VAL A 220 -12.82 -15.65 -5.74
N PRO A 221 -14.11 -15.62 -5.35
CA PRO A 221 -14.54 -16.29 -4.12
C PRO A 221 -14.12 -17.76 -4.09
N ALA A 222 -13.34 -18.13 -3.08
CA ALA A 222 -12.92 -19.51 -2.92
C ALA A 222 -14.11 -20.39 -2.56
N THR A 223 -14.07 -21.64 -3.00
CA THR A 223 -15.02 -22.64 -2.52
C THR A 223 -14.64 -23.05 -1.10
N LYS A 224 -15.63 -23.16 -0.21
CA LYS A 224 -15.40 -23.53 1.19
C LYS A 224 -14.70 -24.90 1.27
N GLY A 225 -13.58 -24.94 1.97
CA GLY A 225 -12.78 -26.16 2.15
C GLY A 225 -11.73 -26.43 1.05
N THR A 226 -11.62 -25.58 0.02
CA THR A 226 -10.57 -25.72 -1.00
C THR A 226 -9.16 -25.55 -0.44
N TRP A 227 -9.00 -24.65 0.54
CA TRP A 227 -7.71 -24.29 1.14
C TRP A 227 -7.68 -24.62 2.65
N PRO A 228 -7.67 -25.91 3.05
CA PRO A 228 -7.87 -26.35 4.43
C PRO A 228 -6.66 -26.10 5.36
N TRP A 229 -5.54 -25.62 4.83
CA TRP A 229 -4.35 -25.21 5.58
C TRP A 229 -4.33 -23.72 5.93
N MET A 230 -5.31 -22.93 5.45
CA MET A 230 -5.33 -21.50 5.69
C MET A 230 -5.43 -21.18 7.18
N VAL A 231 -4.62 -20.23 7.63
CA VAL A 231 -4.64 -19.72 9.00
C VAL A 231 -4.80 -18.21 8.99
N SER A 232 -5.70 -17.69 9.83
CA SER A 232 -5.79 -16.27 10.13
C SER A 232 -5.07 -15.98 11.45
N LEU A 233 -4.22 -14.97 11.49
CA LEU A 233 -3.44 -14.53 12.64
C LEU A 233 -4.06 -13.27 13.22
N GLY A 234 -4.32 -13.29 14.53
CA GLY A 234 -4.85 -12.14 15.24
C GLY A 234 -4.16 -11.89 16.57
N GLU A 235 -4.20 -10.64 17.02
CA GLU A 235 -3.70 -10.22 18.33
C GLU A 235 -4.86 -9.84 19.24
N ARG A 236 -4.82 -10.30 20.49
CA ARG A 236 -5.82 -9.98 21.51
C ARG A 236 -5.61 -8.57 22.08
N HIS A 237 -6.63 -7.75 21.98
CA HIS A 237 -6.75 -6.44 22.60
C HIS A 237 -8.01 -6.41 23.48
N GLY A 238 -7.84 -6.70 24.77
CA GLY A 238 -8.96 -6.84 25.71
C GLY A 238 -9.89 -7.98 25.30
N THR A 239 -11.13 -7.66 24.95
CA THR A 239 -12.15 -8.63 24.49
C THR A 239 -12.22 -8.76 22.97
N SER A 240 -11.46 -7.96 22.22
CA SER A 240 -11.43 -7.99 20.76
C SER A 240 -10.16 -8.65 20.22
N VAL A 241 -10.26 -9.28 19.06
CA VAL A 241 -9.12 -9.80 18.30
C VAL A 241 -8.99 -9.01 17.01
N GLU A 242 -7.83 -8.41 16.79
CA GLU A 242 -7.49 -7.74 15.54
C GLU A 242 -6.79 -8.76 14.63
N TRP A 243 -7.43 -9.13 13.51
CA TRP A 243 -6.86 -10.03 12.49
C TRP A 243 -6.04 -9.23 11.49
N PHE A 244 -4.74 -9.54 11.38
CA PHE A 244 -3.78 -8.70 10.66
C PHE A 244 -2.92 -9.43 9.62
N CYS A 245 -2.75 -10.76 9.74
CA CYS A 245 -1.96 -11.55 8.80
C CYS A 245 -2.61 -12.91 8.52
N GLY A 246 -2.17 -13.54 7.44
CA GLY A 246 -2.38 -14.95 7.12
C GLY A 246 -1.22 -15.84 7.59
N GLY A 247 -1.43 -17.14 7.43
CA GLY A 247 -0.47 -18.19 7.73
C GLY A 247 -0.91 -19.51 7.11
N THR A 248 -0.04 -20.51 7.25
CA THR A 248 -0.24 -21.82 6.64
C THR A 248 0.06 -22.92 7.63
N LEU A 249 -0.89 -23.82 7.88
CA LEU A 249 -0.65 -25.00 8.67
C LEU A 249 0.24 -25.97 7.87
N ILE A 250 1.45 -26.28 8.36
CA ILE A 250 2.41 -27.19 7.70
C ILE A 250 2.59 -28.51 8.45
N SER A 251 2.19 -28.55 9.72
CA SER A 251 2.06 -29.77 10.52
C SER A 251 0.93 -29.59 11.53
N PRO A 252 0.48 -30.63 12.24
CA PRO A 252 -0.50 -30.48 13.31
C PRO A 252 -0.08 -29.48 14.39
N LEU A 253 1.21 -29.22 14.58
CA LEU A 253 1.73 -28.35 15.65
C LEU A 253 2.34 -27.06 15.14
N THR A 254 2.44 -26.85 13.82
CA THR A 254 3.28 -25.78 13.27
C THR A 254 2.58 -25.03 12.15
N VAL A 255 2.52 -23.71 12.33
CA VAL A 255 2.03 -22.76 11.34
C VAL A 255 3.20 -21.94 10.80
N LEU A 256 3.31 -21.86 9.48
CA LEU A 256 4.26 -21.03 8.75
C LEU A 256 3.63 -19.66 8.43
N THR A 257 4.37 -18.58 8.67
CA THR A 257 3.94 -17.20 8.35
C THR A 257 5.15 -16.31 8.05
N ALA A 258 4.93 -15.01 7.81
CA ALA A 258 6.00 -14.04 7.62
C ALA A 258 6.56 -13.54 8.97
N ALA A 259 7.85 -13.20 9.00
CA ALA A 259 8.50 -12.68 10.19
C ALA A 259 7.99 -11.28 10.56
N HIS A 260 7.65 -10.44 9.59
CA HIS A 260 7.11 -9.11 9.82
C HIS A 260 5.76 -9.13 10.57
N CYS A 261 4.96 -10.19 10.39
CA CYS A 261 3.69 -10.38 11.10
C CYS A 261 3.87 -10.56 12.61
N VAL A 262 5.01 -11.10 13.04
CA VAL A 262 5.22 -11.51 14.45
C VAL A 262 6.34 -10.75 15.15
N ARG A 263 6.99 -9.82 14.45
CA ARG A 263 8.06 -8.98 15.01
C ARG A 263 7.55 -8.18 16.20
N GLY A 264 8.15 -8.41 17.37
CA GLY A 264 7.79 -7.71 18.61
C GLY A 264 6.46 -8.16 19.24
N LYS A 265 5.82 -9.22 18.73
CA LYS A 265 4.60 -9.81 19.30
C LYS A 265 4.97 -10.85 20.37
N GLN A 266 4.04 -11.08 21.31
CA GLN A 266 4.18 -12.10 22.35
C GLN A 266 3.25 -13.28 22.05
N ALA A 267 3.74 -14.51 22.27
CA ALA A 267 3.02 -15.74 21.89
C ALA A 267 1.65 -15.88 22.58
N ASP A 268 1.54 -15.43 23.84
CA ASP A 268 0.32 -15.47 24.64
C ASP A 268 -0.79 -14.52 24.14
N ARG A 269 -0.41 -13.43 23.46
CA ARG A 269 -1.35 -12.48 22.83
C ARG A 269 -1.84 -12.91 21.47
N LEU A 270 -1.11 -13.79 20.79
CA LEU A 270 -1.51 -14.29 19.48
C LEU A 270 -2.64 -15.31 19.59
N THR A 271 -3.61 -15.20 18.69
CA THR A 271 -4.73 -16.14 18.51
C THR A 271 -4.82 -16.48 17.04
N LEU A 272 -4.93 -17.77 16.73
CA LEU A 272 -5.02 -18.26 15.36
C LEU A 272 -6.41 -18.82 15.09
N ARG A 273 -6.91 -18.66 13.87
CA ARG A 273 -8.07 -19.40 13.35
C ARG A 273 -7.65 -20.31 12.19
N LEU A 274 -7.93 -21.59 12.30
CA LEU A 274 -7.56 -22.63 11.35
C LEU A 274 -8.72 -22.94 10.40
N ALA A 275 -8.42 -23.06 9.10
CA ALA A 275 -9.37 -23.39 8.04
C ALA A 275 -10.65 -22.53 8.03
N GLU A 276 -10.52 -21.27 8.46
CA GLU A 276 -11.64 -20.34 8.44
C GLU A 276 -12.03 -20.01 6.99
N TYR A 277 -13.31 -19.75 6.78
CA TYR A 277 -13.86 -19.32 5.50
C TYR A 277 -14.36 -17.89 5.53
N ARG A 278 -14.92 -17.45 6.68
CA ARG A 278 -15.44 -16.09 6.87
C ARG A 278 -14.74 -15.37 8.01
N ARG A 279 -14.24 -14.15 7.76
CA ARG A 279 -13.64 -13.30 8.80
C ARG A 279 -14.61 -12.95 9.92
N SER A 280 -15.87 -12.68 9.58
CA SER A 280 -16.96 -12.33 10.50
C SER A 280 -17.43 -13.50 11.35
N ALA A 281 -16.96 -14.72 11.10
CA ALA A 281 -17.29 -15.88 11.91
C ALA A 281 -16.95 -15.58 13.38
N THR A 282 -17.98 -15.60 14.22
CA THR A 282 -17.87 -15.34 15.65
C THR A 282 -17.66 -16.66 16.37
N THR A 283 -16.41 -17.11 16.42
CA THR A 283 -15.97 -17.93 17.55
C THR A 283 -15.63 -16.97 18.68
N SER A 284 -16.53 -16.86 19.67
CA SER A 284 -16.30 -16.08 20.88
C SER A 284 -15.03 -16.60 21.57
N PRO A 285 -13.99 -15.77 21.76
CA PRO A 285 -12.87 -16.15 22.60
C PRO A 285 -13.37 -16.18 24.04
N ASP A 286 -13.31 -17.35 24.68
CA ASP A 286 -13.63 -17.45 26.11
C ASP A 286 -12.63 -16.62 26.92
N ARG A 287 -13.12 -16.06 28.04
CA ARG A 287 -12.45 -15.02 28.84
C ARG A 287 -11.11 -15.42 29.48
N ASP A 288 -10.72 -16.69 29.38
CA ASP A 288 -9.60 -17.25 30.14
C ASP A 288 -8.33 -17.52 29.32
N GLY A 289 -8.25 -17.05 28.07
CA GLY A 289 -7.01 -17.14 27.29
C GLY A 289 -6.63 -18.56 26.83
N ASP A 290 -7.43 -19.56 27.21
CA ASP A 290 -7.21 -21.01 27.04
C ASP A 290 -8.13 -21.65 25.98
N SER A 291 -8.86 -20.87 25.17
CA SER A 291 -9.96 -21.42 24.38
C SER A 291 -9.51 -22.20 23.13
N ASP A 292 -9.65 -23.53 23.21
CA ASP A 292 -9.81 -24.51 22.14
C ASP A 292 -11.22 -24.44 21.49
N ALA A 293 -11.76 -23.24 21.24
CA ALA A 293 -13.01 -23.13 20.49
C ALA A 293 -12.79 -23.75 19.10
N ALA A 294 -13.73 -24.55 18.59
CA ALA A 294 -13.57 -25.28 17.34
C ALA A 294 -13.05 -24.36 16.21
N GLY A 295 -11.84 -24.63 15.71
CA GLY A 295 -11.17 -23.82 14.70
C GLY A 295 -10.27 -22.69 15.24
N THR A 296 -10.06 -22.55 16.55
CA THR A 296 -9.15 -21.57 17.17
C THR A 296 -7.94 -22.26 17.80
N ALA A 297 -6.75 -21.69 17.68
CA ALA A 297 -5.52 -22.25 18.25
C ALA A 297 -4.66 -21.19 18.95
N ALA A 298 -4.07 -21.56 20.09
CA ALA A 298 -3.16 -20.73 20.86
C ALA A 298 -1.69 -21.02 20.52
N VAL A 299 -0.84 -19.99 20.54
CA VAL A 299 0.59 -20.10 20.23
C VAL A 299 1.38 -20.39 21.51
N ARG A 300 2.25 -21.40 21.46
CA ARG A 300 3.22 -21.77 22.49
C ARG A 300 4.49 -20.94 22.35
N ARG A 301 5.04 -20.89 21.13
CA ARG A 301 6.32 -20.26 20.82
C ARG A 301 6.30 -19.64 19.44
N ILE A 302 6.88 -18.45 19.33
CA ILE A 302 7.17 -17.80 18.06
C ILE A 302 8.65 -18.07 17.76
N VAL A 303 8.94 -18.62 16.58
CA VAL A 303 10.30 -18.84 16.09
C VAL A 303 10.49 -17.99 14.84
N GLN A 304 11.09 -16.81 15.01
CA GLN A 304 11.43 -15.92 13.91
C GLN A 304 12.76 -16.34 13.30
N HIS A 305 12.90 -16.28 11.97
CA HIS A 305 14.17 -16.57 11.32
C HIS A 305 15.26 -15.60 11.86
N PRO A 306 16.43 -16.10 12.31
CA PRO A 306 17.42 -15.29 13.01
C PRO A 306 18.07 -14.21 12.13
N LEU A 307 18.10 -14.42 10.82
CA LEU A 307 18.62 -13.45 9.85
C LEU A 307 17.54 -12.48 9.33
N TYR A 308 16.32 -12.50 9.88
CA TYR A 308 15.26 -11.61 9.43
C TYR A 308 15.66 -10.13 9.58
N HIS A 309 15.71 -9.42 8.46
CA HIS A 309 16.05 -7.99 8.43
C HIS A 309 15.42 -7.32 7.22
N ALA A 310 14.74 -6.18 7.43
CA ALA A 310 13.93 -5.51 6.40
C ALA A 310 12.91 -6.48 5.78
N ASN A 311 12.97 -6.70 4.46
CA ASN A 311 12.20 -7.75 3.79
C ASN A 311 13.01 -9.03 3.59
N GLN A 312 14.26 -9.12 4.04
CA GLN A 312 15.05 -10.34 3.91
C GLN A 312 14.80 -11.37 4.99
N HIS A 313 14.84 -12.65 4.59
CA HIS A 313 14.53 -13.80 5.45
C HIS A 313 13.20 -13.67 6.21
N ASP A 314 12.19 -13.14 5.53
CA ASP A 314 10.89 -12.81 6.11
C ASP A 314 9.99 -14.04 6.23
N LEU A 315 10.27 -14.85 7.24
CA LEU A 315 9.65 -16.14 7.53
C LEU A 315 9.73 -16.46 9.03
N ALA A 316 8.66 -17.01 9.58
CA ALA A 316 8.56 -17.41 10.98
C ALA A 316 7.66 -18.63 11.17
N LEU A 317 7.89 -19.39 12.24
CA LEU A 317 7.06 -20.50 12.67
C LEU A 317 6.31 -20.14 13.96
N LEU A 318 5.04 -20.52 14.02
CA LEU A 318 4.22 -20.47 15.22
C LEU A 318 3.96 -21.89 15.66
N LEU A 319 4.57 -22.28 16.78
CA LEU A 319 4.34 -23.58 17.40
C LEU A 319 3.08 -23.50 18.24
N LEU A 320 2.10 -24.34 17.94
CA LEU A 320 0.83 -24.40 18.64
C LEU A 320 1.00 -24.99 20.04
N ARG A 321 0.13 -24.60 20.98
CA ARG A 321 0.09 -25.21 22.33
C ARG A 321 -0.43 -26.65 22.28
N ARG A 322 -1.35 -26.93 21.37
CA ARG A 322 -1.96 -28.25 21.16
C ARG A 322 -2.00 -28.55 19.66
N PRO A 323 -1.93 -29.84 19.28
CA PRO A 323 -2.06 -30.21 17.88
C PRO A 323 -3.43 -29.79 17.33
N ALA A 324 -3.45 -29.21 16.14
CA ALA A 324 -4.65 -28.99 15.36
C ALA A 324 -5.37 -30.32 15.10
N ALA A 325 -6.69 -30.31 15.18
CA ALA A 325 -7.52 -31.47 14.88
C ALA A 325 -7.55 -31.72 13.37
N VAL A 326 -6.53 -32.40 12.86
CA VAL A 326 -6.41 -32.74 11.44
C VAL A 326 -7.54 -33.68 11.03
N GLY A 327 -8.22 -33.35 9.94
CA GLY A 327 -9.38 -34.07 9.43
C GLY A 327 -9.85 -33.49 8.10
N ALA A 328 -11.08 -33.79 7.68
CA ALA A 328 -11.59 -33.35 6.37
C ALA A 328 -11.63 -31.81 6.19
N ALA A 329 -11.72 -31.05 7.29
CA ALA A 329 -11.81 -29.59 7.26
C ALA A 329 -10.46 -28.88 7.49
N VAL A 330 -9.52 -29.52 8.18
CA VAL A 330 -8.21 -28.94 8.53
C VAL A 330 -7.14 -29.93 8.08
N VAL A 331 -6.38 -29.56 7.06
CA VAL A 331 -5.34 -30.42 6.47
C VAL A 331 -4.08 -29.58 6.29
N PRO A 332 -2.92 -30.00 6.82
CA PRO A 332 -1.67 -29.28 6.59
C PRO A 332 -1.26 -29.29 5.11
N ALA A 333 -0.65 -28.20 4.65
CA ALA A 333 -0.02 -28.12 3.33
C ALA A 333 1.31 -28.87 3.31
N CYS A 334 1.72 -29.34 2.14
CA CYS A 334 3.04 -29.95 1.97
C CYS A 334 4.13 -28.87 1.94
N LEU A 335 5.36 -29.26 2.28
CA LEU A 335 6.55 -28.46 2.03
C LEU A 335 7.18 -28.90 0.69
N PRO A 336 7.74 -27.96 -0.09
CA PRO A 336 8.44 -28.30 -1.32
C PRO A 336 9.79 -28.98 -1.02
N PRO A 337 10.38 -29.71 -1.98
CA PRO A 337 11.75 -30.20 -1.85
C PRO A 337 12.76 -29.04 -1.64
N PRO A 338 13.85 -29.26 -0.89
CA PRO A 338 14.90 -28.27 -0.73
C PRO A 338 15.43 -27.78 -2.08
N ARG A 339 15.56 -26.47 -2.24
CA ARG A 339 16.05 -25.79 -3.44
C ARG A 339 15.25 -26.11 -4.72
N ALA A 340 14.01 -26.57 -4.59
CA ALA A 340 13.12 -26.73 -5.74
C ALA A 340 12.94 -25.40 -6.48
N ASP A 341 13.02 -25.48 -7.81
CA ASP A 341 12.71 -24.37 -8.71
C ASP A 341 11.25 -24.47 -9.13
N HIS A 342 10.56 -23.34 -9.02
CA HIS A 342 9.15 -23.19 -9.37
C HIS A 342 8.95 -22.16 -10.48
N THR A 343 10.02 -21.72 -11.15
CA THR A 343 9.93 -20.78 -12.28
C THR A 343 8.96 -21.30 -13.34
N ASN A 344 8.08 -20.42 -13.82
CA ASN A 344 6.97 -20.72 -14.74
C ASN A 344 5.89 -21.66 -14.21
N ALA A 345 5.91 -22.05 -12.93
CA ALA A 345 4.84 -22.83 -12.34
C ALA A 345 3.59 -21.96 -12.13
N THR A 346 2.43 -22.53 -12.44
CA THR A 346 1.13 -22.00 -12.00
C THR A 346 0.99 -22.23 -10.49
N VAL A 347 0.66 -21.16 -9.79
CA VAL A 347 0.54 -21.14 -8.34
C VAL A 347 -0.75 -20.45 -7.94
N HIS A 348 -1.28 -20.81 -6.77
CA HIS A 348 -2.47 -20.21 -6.21
C HIS A 348 -2.11 -19.45 -4.93
N LEU A 349 -2.65 -18.25 -4.81
CA LEU A 349 -2.66 -17.48 -3.58
C LEU A 349 -4.10 -17.51 -3.04
N ALA A 350 -4.25 -17.79 -1.75
CA ALA A 350 -5.53 -17.69 -1.06
C ALA A 350 -5.39 -16.79 0.17
N GLY A 351 -6.40 -15.97 0.42
CA GLY A 351 -6.38 -15.04 1.54
C GLY A 351 -7.60 -14.16 1.66
N TRP A 352 -7.54 -13.22 2.61
CA TRP A 352 -8.58 -12.24 2.89
C TRP A 352 -8.07 -10.81 2.65
N GLY A 353 -7.03 -10.66 1.84
CA GLY A 353 -6.50 -9.38 1.46
C GLY A 353 -7.48 -8.55 0.65
N VAL A 354 -7.25 -7.24 0.63
CA VAL A 354 -8.06 -6.28 -0.10
C VAL A 354 -8.07 -6.62 -1.59
N LEU A 355 -9.27 -6.65 -2.17
CA LEU A 355 -9.48 -7.00 -3.60
C LEU A 355 -9.20 -5.85 -4.56
N GLU A 356 -9.08 -4.65 -4.00
CA GLU A 356 -8.81 -3.40 -4.67
C GLU A 356 -8.04 -2.47 -3.73
N TRP A 357 -7.30 -1.51 -4.30
CA TRP A 357 -6.49 -0.60 -3.50
C TRP A 357 -7.38 0.24 -2.56
N ALA A 358 -7.10 0.16 -1.26
CA ALA A 358 -7.91 0.78 -0.19
C ALA A 358 -9.39 0.33 -0.13
N GLY A 359 -9.71 -0.85 -0.68
CA GLY A 359 -11.02 -1.51 -0.49
C GLY A 359 -11.14 -2.18 0.89
N ASP A 360 -12.36 -2.60 1.21
CA ASP A 360 -12.61 -3.39 2.42
C ASP A 360 -12.03 -4.80 2.30
N LEU A 361 -11.62 -5.39 3.42
CA LEU A 361 -11.21 -6.79 3.47
C LEU A 361 -12.44 -7.68 3.17
N PRO A 362 -12.37 -8.57 2.17
CA PRO A 362 -13.46 -9.48 1.86
C PRO A 362 -13.77 -10.36 3.07
N ASP A 363 -15.06 -10.52 3.40
CA ASP A 363 -15.45 -11.42 4.48
C ASP A 363 -15.13 -12.88 4.13
N GLN A 364 -15.40 -13.26 2.89
CA GLN A 364 -15.19 -14.60 2.35
C GLN A 364 -13.76 -14.76 1.82
N LEU A 365 -13.15 -15.92 2.09
CA LEU A 365 -11.84 -16.29 1.54
C LEU A 365 -11.84 -16.16 0.01
N GLN A 366 -10.80 -15.54 -0.53
CA GLN A 366 -10.59 -15.34 -1.96
C GLN A 366 -9.41 -16.19 -2.41
N ASP A 367 -9.40 -16.56 -3.69
CA ASP A 367 -8.22 -17.13 -4.34
C ASP A 367 -7.96 -16.53 -5.72
N ILE A 368 -6.68 -16.53 -6.09
CA ILE A 368 -6.19 -16.11 -7.38
C ILE A 368 -5.16 -17.10 -7.91
N GLU A 369 -5.12 -17.20 -9.22
CA GLU A 369 -4.07 -17.92 -9.94
C GLU A 369 -3.01 -16.92 -10.42
N LEU A 370 -1.75 -17.24 -10.16
CA LEU A 370 -0.56 -16.48 -10.55
C LEU A 370 0.44 -17.43 -11.23
N VAL A 371 1.45 -16.85 -11.88
CA VAL A 371 2.58 -17.59 -12.44
C VAL A 371 3.87 -17.09 -11.80
N VAL A 372 4.73 -18.01 -11.39
CA VAL A 372 6.06 -17.68 -10.89
C VAL A 372 6.93 -17.21 -12.05
N VAL A 373 7.56 -16.05 -11.88
CA VAL A 373 8.44 -15.45 -12.88
C VAL A 373 9.91 -15.54 -12.46
N GLU A 374 10.80 -15.39 -13.43
CA GLU A 374 12.22 -15.35 -13.16
C GLU A 374 12.58 -14.26 -12.14
N THR A 375 13.38 -14.65 -11.16
CA THR A 375 13.75 -13.78 -10.05
C THR A 375 14.66 -12.64 -10.49
N GLY A 376 15.51 -12.85 -11.51
CA GLY A 376 16.44 -11.83 -12.03
C GLY A 376 15.74 -10.59 -12.60
N PRO A 377 14.88 -10.74 -13.63
CA PRO A 377 14.11 -9.61 -14.16
C PRO A 377 13.21 -8.93 -13.13
N CYS A 378 12.65 -9.72 -12.20
CA CYS A 378 11.90 -9.18 -11.08
C CYS A 378 12.79 -8.31 -10.18
N GLU A 379 13.95 -8.82 -9.78
CA GLU A 379 14.91 -8.09 -8.97
C GLU A 379 15.38 -6.81 -9.67
N ASP A 380 15.66 -6.86 -10.97
CA ASP A 380 16.09 -5.70 -11.75
C ASP A 380 14.99 -4.62 -11.83
N ALA A 381 13.72 -5.02 -11.94
CA ALA A 381 12.61 -4.10 -11.85
C ALA A 381 12.59 -3.39 -10.48
N TYR A 382 12.80 -4.14 -9.39
CA TYR A 382 12.85 -3.59 -8.04
C TYR A 382 14.12 -2.75 -7.76
N ARG A 383 15.28 -3.13 -8.32
CA ARG A 383 16.55 -2.38 -8.25
C ARG A 383 16.46 -1.00 -8.88
N ALA A 384 15.63 -0.85 -9.91
CA ALA A 384 15.40 0.42 -10.58
C ALA A 384 14.69 1.47 -9.69
N VAL A 385 14.27 1.08 -8.48
CA VAL A 385 13.52 1.96 -7.57
C VAL A 385 14.37 2.38 -6.37
N VAL A 386 14.18 3.62 -5.92
CA VAL A 386 14.93 4.19 -4.79
C VAL A 386 14.60 3.40 -3.52
N GLY A 387 15.61 3.11 -2.71
CA GLY A 387 15.44 2.36 -1.45
C GLY A 387 15.44 0.84 -1.59
N PHE A 388 15.66 0.29 -2.79
CA PHE A 388 15.86 -1.14 -3.00
C PHE A 388 16.85 -1.74 -1.98
N GLU A 389 18.01 -1.11 -1.81
CA GLU A 389 19.05 -1.60 -0.89
C GLU A 389 18.60 -1.59 0.58
N GLY A 390 17.66 -0.72 0.95
CA GLY A 390 17.08 -0.71 2.30
C GLY A 390 16.03 -1.80 2.49
N ASP A 391 15.25 -2.11 1.45
CA ASP A 391 14.20 -3.13 1.47
C ASP A 391 14.78 -4.54 1.34
N PHE A 392 15.77 -4.70 0.45
CA PHE A 392 16.45 -5.93 0.06
C PHE A 392 17.97 -5.71 0.08
N PRO A 393 18.59 -5.62 1.26
CA PRO A 393 20.04 -5.43 1.37
C PRO A 393 20.76 -6.59 0.68
N GLY A 394 21.74 -6.28 -0.18
CA GLY A 394 22.44 -7.29 -1.00
C GLY A 394 21.57 -7.95 -2.07
N GLY A 395 20.41 -7.38 -2.37
CA GLY A 395 19.47 -7.91 -3.36
C GLY A 395 18.59 -9.04 -2.86
N PHE A 396 18.01 -9.80 -3.77
CA PHE A 396 17.11 -10.92 -3.45
C PHE A 396 17.84 -12.16 -2.90
N GLN A 397 19.14 -12.31 -3.22
CA GLN A 397 20.03 -13.36 -2.70
C GLN A 397 19.48 -14.79 -2.86
N GLY A 398 18.67 -15.04 -3.90
CA GLY A 398 18.02 -16.35 -4.12
C GLY A 398 16.92 -16.72 -3.13
N THR A 399 16.71 -15.91 -2.07
CA THR A 399 15.72 -16.16 -1.01
C THR A 399 14.32 -15.68 -1.34
N LYS A 400 14.15 -15.01 -2.48
CA LYS A 400 12.90 -14.44 -2.95
C LYS A 400 12.39 -15.16 -4.18
N LEU A 401 11.07 -15.22 -4.27
CA LEU A 401 10.31 -15.75 -5.38
C LEU A 401 9.35 -14.66 -5.83
N CYS A 402 9.24 -14.47 -7.14
CA CYS A 402 8.32 -13.49 -7.70
C CYS A 402 7.18 -14.20 -8.43
N ALA A 403 5.96 -13.66 -8.30
CA ALA A 403 4.81 -14.15 -9.04
C ALA A 403 4.00 -12.98 -9.59
N THR A 404 3.38 -13.18 -10.75
CA THR A 404 2.52 -12.19 -11.42
C THR A 404 1.23 -12.84 -11.88
N GLY A 405 0.17 -12.06 -12.06
CA GLY A 405 -1.04 -12.52 -12.74
C GLY A 405 -0.75 -13.06 -14.13
N THR A 406 -1.58 -14.00 -14.60
CA THR A 406 -1.54 -14.50 -15.98
C THR A 406 -1.74 -13.36 -16.99
N GLU A 407 -1.25 -13.53 -18.21
CA GLU A 407 -1.24 -12.48 -19.24
C GLU A 407 -2.63 -11.82 -19.42
N GLY A 408 -2.69 -10.49 -19.28
CA GLY A 408 -3.94 -9.73 -19.31
C GLY A 408 -4.68 -9.61 -17.96
N THR A 409 -4.15 -10.20 -16.88
CA THR A 409 -4.67 -10.05 -15.52
C THR A 409 -3.71 -9.23 -14.65
N ASN A 410 -4.24 -8.28 -13.88
CA ASN A 410 -3.48 -7.49 -12.90
C ASN A 410 -3.60 -8.12 -11.49
N ARG A 411 -3.62 -9.45 -11.40
CA ARG A 411 -3.81 -10.18 -10.14
C ARG A 411 -2.52 -10.25 -9.34
N ASP A 412 -2.62 -10.04 -8.03
CA ASP A 412 -1.47 -10.07 -7.12
C ASP A 412 -1.91 -10.22 -5.65
N ALA A 413 -0.96 -10.53 -4.76
CA ALA A 413 -1.18 -10.44 -3.31
C ALA A 413 -1.33 -8.98 -2.87
N CYS A 414 -2.18 -8.72 -1.88
CA CYS A 414 -2.31 -7.37 -1.34
C CYS A 414 -2.42 -7.31 0.18
N GLN A 415 -2.71 -6.11 0.70
CA GLN A 415 -2.83 -5.85 2.13
C GLN A 415 -3.85 -6.80 2.77
N GLY A 416 -3.43 -7.55 3.78
CA GLY A 416 -4.24 -8.58 4.45
C GLY A 416 -3.90 -10.02 4.03
N ASP A 417 -3.16 -10.23 2.95
CA ASP A 417 -2.61 -11.54 2.58
C ASP A 417 -1.23 -11.82 3.18
N SER A 418 -0.61 -10.82 3.82
CA SER A 418 0.70 -10.91 4.48
C SER A 418 0.86 -12.16 5.32
N GLY A 419 1.94 -12.92 5.11
CA GLY A 419 2.19 -14.19 5.79
C GLY A 419 1.38 -15.39 5.26
N GLY A 420 0.43 -15.17 4.34
CA GLY A 420 -0.34 -16.22 3.68
C GLY A 420 0.48 -17.07 2.69
N PRO A 421 -0.06 -18.23 2.28
CA PRO A 421 0.62 -19.16 1.38
C PRO A 421 0.48 -18.78 -0.10
N LEU A 422 1.59 -18.94 -0.82
CA LEU A 422 1.58 -19.20 -2.26
C LEU A 422 1.83 -20.70 -2.46
N VAL A 423 0.88 -21.42 -3.07
CA VAL A 423 0.93 -22.88 -3.24
C VAL A 423 1.04 -23.32 -4.69
N ALA A 424 1.87 -24.32 -4.94
CA ALA A 424 1.96 -25.01 -6.23
C ALA A 424 1.36 -26.41 -6.12
N ARG A 425 0.67 -26.85 -7.17
CA ARG A 425 0.17 -28.23 -7.26
C ARG A 425 1.24 -29.14 -7.87
N GLY A 426 1.65 -30.17 -7.14
CA GLY A 426 2.58 -31.18 -7.63
C GLY A 426 1.93 -32.19 -8.59
N ALA A 427 2.75 -32.97 -9.28
CA ALA A 427 2.29 -34.04 -10.18
C ALA A 427 1.49 -35.15 -9.45
N ASP A 428 1.71 -35.29 -8.15
CA ASP A 428 0.96 -36.17 -7.23
C ASP A 428 -0.42 -35.62 -6.83
N GLY A 429 -0.77 -34.41 -7.31
CA GLY A 429 -2.01 -33.72 -7.01
C GLY A 429 -2.04 -33.02 -5.65
N ARG A 430 -0.97 -33.06 -4.85
CA ARG A 430 -0.87 -32.37 -3.57
C ARG A 430 -0.40 -30.92 -3.75
N PHE A 431 -0.73 -30.07 -2.80
CA PHE A 431 -0.31 -28.66 -2.81
C PHE A 431 0.84 -28.44 -1.83
N SER A 432 1.90 -27.80 -2.31
CA SER A 432 3.07 -27.44 -1.53
C SER A 432 3.21 -25.94 -1.40
N VAL A 433 3.60 -25.45 -0.22
CA VAL A 433 3.82 -24.01 0.03
C VAL A 433 5.16 -23.59 -0.59
N VAL A 434 5.12 -22.96 -1.75
CA VAL A 434 6.34 -22.53 -2.48
C VAL A 434 6.79 -21.13 -2.11
N GLY A 435 5.86 -20.30 -1.61
CA GLY A 435 6.12 -18.94 -1.18
C GLY A 435 5.32 -18.53 0.05
N VAL A 436 5.85 -17.57 0.81
CA VAL A 436 5.13 -16.85 1.86
C VAL A 436 5.03 -15.39 1.45
N VAL A 437 3.82 -14.80 1.53
CA VAL A 437 3.59 -13.39 1.20
C VAL A 437 4.43 -12.52 2.13
N SER A 438 5.42 -11.82 1.57
CA SER A 438 6.41 -11.03 2.32
C SER A 438 6.28 -9.54 2.02
N GLY A 439 6.26 -9.17 0.74
CA GLY A 439 6.13 -7.77 0.34
C GLY A 439 5.80 -7.60 -1.14
N GLY A 440 5.79 -6.34 -1.58
CA GLY A 440 5.48 -5.99 -2.96
C GLY A 440 5.35 -4.48 -3.12
N ARG A 441 5.47 -3.97 -4.35
CA ARG A 441 5.33 -2.54 -4.65
C ARG A 441 4.11 -2.26 -5.51
N GLY A 442 2.99 -1.96 -4.84
CA GLY A 442 1.71 -1.72 -5.48
C GLY A 442 1.12 -3.02 -5.99
N CYS A 443 0.03 -3.47 -5.36
CA CYS A 443 -0.61 -4.71 -5.71
C CYS A 443 -1.13 -4.65 -7.16
N GLY A 444 -0.84 -5.69 -7.95
CA GLY A 444 -1.36 -5.81 -9.31
C GLY A 444 -0.65 -4.92 -10.33
N ASN A 445 0.56 -4.44 -10.02
CA ASN A 445 1.35 -3.66 -10.96
C ASN A 445 2.14 -4.59 -11.89
N PRO A 446 1.87 -4.59 -13.22
CA PRO A 446 2.56 -5.48 -14.15
C PRO A 446 4.08 -5.25 -14.21
N LYS A 447 4.56 -4.07 -13.80
CA LYS A 447 5.99 -3.75 -13.75
C LYS A 447 6.67 -4.29 -12.48
N PHE A 448 5.93 -4.56 -11.42
CA PHE A 448 6.45 -5.00 -10.13
C PHE A 448 5.69 -6.25 -9.68
N PRO A 449 6.14 -7.46 -10.06
CA PRO A 449 5.56 -8.69 -9.58
C PRO A 449 5.55 -8.74 -8.04
N GLY A 450 4.59 -9.47 -7.46
CA GLY A 450 4.53 -9.71 -6.03
C GLY A 450 5.77 -10.46 -5.54
N VAL A 451 6.27 -10.11 -4.36
CA VAL A 451 7.50 -10.69 -3.79
C VAL A 451 7.20 -11.57 -2.59
N TYR A 452 7.60 -12.82 -2.71
CA TYR A 452 7.36 -13.87 -1.74
C TYR A 452 8.69 -14.38 -1.18
N THR A 453 8.71 -14.81 0.08
CA THR A 453 9.86 -15.55 0.61
C THR A 453 9.86 -16.96 0.01
N LYS A 454 10.94 -17.36 -0.67
CA LYS A 454 11.06 -18.65 -1.38
C LYS A 454 11.25 -19.79 -0.38
N VAL A 455 10.19 -20.56 -0.11
CA VAL A 455 10.16 -21.56 0.96
C VAL A 455 11.19 -22.68 0.75
N SER A 456 11.47 -23.05 -0.50
CA SER A 456 12.43 -24.12 -0.82
C SER A 456 13.86 -23.82 -0.37
N GLU A 457 14.22 -22.56 -0.12
CA GLU A 457 15.53 -22.18 0.45
C GLU A 457 15.60 -22.33 1.99
N TYR A 458 14.45 -22.49 2.66
CA TYR A 458 14.36 -22.53 4.13
C TYR A 458 13.97 -23.90 4.67
N ILE A 459 13.90 -24.95 3.85
CA ILE A 459 13.41 -26.27 4.27
C ILE A 459 14.20 -26.84 5.44
N GLU A 460 15.52 -26.74 5.41
CA GLU A 460 16.39 -27.21 6.50
C GLU A 460 16.04 -26.48 7.82
N TRP A 461 15.99 -25.15 7.78
CA TRP A 461 15.62 -24.34 8.94
C TRP A 461 14.19 -24.64 9.44
N ILE A 462 13.23 -24.83 8.52
CA ILE A 462 11.84 -25.14 8.88
C ILE A 462 11.79 -26.46 9.63
N LEU A 463 12.41 -27.52 9.09
CA LEU A 463 12.38 -28.85 9.69
C LEU A 463 13.04 -28.85 11.09
N GLU A 464 14.20 -28.21 11.23
CA GLU A 464 14.93 -28.09 12.52
C GLU A 464 14.15 -27.35 13.61
N ASN A 465 13.23 -26.46 13.23
CA ASN A 465 12.52 -25.59 14.16
C ASN A 465 11.02 -25.89 14.30
N SER A 466 10.52 -26.90 13.58
CA SER A 466 9.09 -27.24 13.48
C SER A 466 8.56 -28.20 14.55
N GLU A 467 9.39 -28.61 15.51
CA GLU A 467 9.04 -29.55 16.60
C GLU A 467 9.05 -28.89 18.01
#